data_AF-A0A2G2YQD8-F1
#
_entry.id   AF-A0A2G2YQD8-F1
#
_cell.length_a   1.000
_cell.length_b   1.000
_cell.length_c   1.000
_cell.angle_alpha   90.00
_cell.angle_beta   90.00
_cell.angle_gamma   90.00
#
_symmetry.space_group_name_H-M   'P 1'
#
loop_
_entity.id
_entity.type
_entity.pdbx_description
1 polymer ?
#
loop_
_entity_poly.entity_id
_entity_poly.type
_entity_poly.pdbx_seq_one_letter_code
_entity_poly.pdbx_strand_id
1 'polypeptide(L)'
;MNFGESVTSDRDEKYLISTIEQSLCAYQSKDHIPPSQLPLRYAGYSACFHIEAGSHGHDTLGIFRVHQFEKVVLFCLTSPDKNDSYDMHEEMIKTLEQFFY
;
A
#
# COMPACT_ATOMS: atom_id res chain seq x y z
N MET A 1 -14.07 -8.51 2.32
CA MET A 1 -12.65 -8.80 2.01
C MET A 1 -12.08 -9.54 3.21
N ASN A 2 -11.55 -10.75 3.03
CA ASN A 2 -10.88 -11.48 4.11
C ASN A 2 -9.47 -10.92 4.26
N PHE A 3 -9.24 -10.19 5.35
CA PHE A 3 -7.96 -9.56 5.66
C PHE A 3 -7.03 -10.59 6.32
N GLY A 4 -6.44 -11.52 5.58
CA GLY A 4 -5.40 -12.41 6.13
C GLY A 4 -5.82 -13.24 7.36
N GLU A 5 -4.83 -13.77 8.09
CA GLU A 5 -5.02 -14.52 9.34
C GLU A 5 -4.79 -13.60 10.56
N SER A 6 -5.60 -13.78 11.62
CA SER A 6 -5.40 -13.07 12.88
C SER A 6 -4.09 -13.51 13.53
N VAL A 7 -3.29 -12.54 13.98
CA VAL A 7 -2.04 -12.81 14.70
C VAL A 7 -2.17 -12.67 16.23
N THR A 8 -3.36 -12.35 16.73
CA THR A 8 -3.64 -12.20 18.17
C THR A 8 -4.80 -13.11 18.60
N SER A 9 -4.70 -13.68 19.82
CA SER A 9 -5.72 -14.55 20.42
C SER A 9 -6.71 -13.83 21.35
N ASP A 10 -6.55 -12.51 21.50
CA ASP A 10 -7.34 -11.68 22.43
C ASP A 10 -8.38 -10.82 21.68
N ARG A 11 -9.25 -10.12 22.43
CA ARG A 11 -10.39 -9.32 21.91
C ARG A 11 -10.06 -8.27 20.84
N ASP A 12 -8.78 -7.92 20.68
CA ASP A 12 -8.29 -7.04 19.63
C ASP A 12 -7.60 -7.86 18.54
N GLU A 13 -8.39 -8.42 17.63
CA GLU A 13 -7.90 -9.10 16.43
C GLU A 13 -7.05 -8.15 15.59
N LYS A 14 -5.80 -8.55 15.33
CA LYS A 14 -4.88 -7.81 14.47
C LYS A 14 -4.49 -8.66 13.29
N TYR A 15 -4.24 -7.98 12.19
CA TYR A 15 -3.90 -8.57 10.91
C TYR A 15 -2.57 -8.00 10.41
N LEU A 16 -1.75 -8.84 9.79
CA LEU A 16 -0.56 -8.38 9.10
C LEU A 16 -0.97 -7.62 7.84
N ILE A 17 -0.25 -6.54 7.54
CA ILE A 17 -0.52 -5.73 6.36
C ILE A 17 -0.05 -6.47 5.10
N SER A 18 -0.86 -6.42 4.05
CA SER A 18 -0.45 -6.84 2.71
C SER A 18 0.30 -5.73 1.97
N THR A 19 0.16 -4.48 2.42
CA THR A 19 0.87 -3.31 1.90
C THR A 19 0.81 -2.17 2.91
N ILE A 20 1.87 -1.36 3.01
CA ILE A 20 1.90 -0.17 3.89
C ILE A 20 0.80 0.84 3.56
N GLU A 21 0.26 0.81 2.35
CA GLU A 21 -0.90 1.61 1.93
C GLU A 21 -2.08 1.46 2.91
N GLN A 22 -2.35 0.24 3.41
CA GLN A 22 -3.43 0.01 4.37
C GLN A 22 -3.24 0.83 5.65
N SER A 23 -2.01 0.86 6.17
CA SER A 23 -1.66 1.66 7.35
C SER A 23 -1.67 3.16 7.05
N LEU A 24 -1.18 3.58 5.88
CA LEU A 24 -1.18 4.99 5.48
C LEU A 24 -2.61 5.53 5.30
N CYS A 25 -3.50 4.76 4.66
CA CYS A 25 -4.93 5.07 4.57
C CYS A 25 -5.57 5.20 5.97
N ALA A 26 -5.30 4.24 6.86
CA ALA A 26 -5.82 4.26 8.22
C ALA A 26 -5.27 5.44 9.05
N TYR A 27 -3.99 5.78 8.87
CA TYR A 27 -3.33 6.91 9.54
C TYR A 27 -4.02 8.23 9.18
N GLN A 28 -4.42 8.40 7.92
CA GLN A 28 -5.06 9.61 7.40
C GLN A 28 -6.57 9.67 7.68
N SER A 29 -7.17 8.60 8.21
CA SER A 29 -8.62 8.47 8.37
C SER A 29 -9.26 9.45 9.36
N LYS A 30 -8.48 10.11 10.24
CA LYS A 30 -9.00 10.96 11.32
C LYS A 30 -8.71 12.44 11.13
N ASP A 31 -8.00 12.80 10.05
CA ASP A 31 -7.49 14.15 9.85
C ASP A 31 -8.34 14.90 8.81
N HIS A 32 -8.83 16.08 9.18
CA HIS A 32 -9.35 17.03 8.20
C HIS A 32 -8.16 17.76 7.57
N ILE A 33 -7.81 17.37 6.35
CA ILE A 33 -6.65 17.90 5.63
C ILE A 33 -7.04 19.23 4.97
N PRO A 34 -6.45 20.37 5.36
CA PRO A 34 -6.74 21.64 4.70
C PRO A 34 -6.20 21.63 3.26
N PRO A 35 -6.89 22.26 2.29
CA PRO A 35 -6.46 22.25 0.89
C PRO A 35 -5.05 22.78 0.65
N SER A 36 -4.55 23.67 1.51
CA SER A 36 -3.19 24.22 1.44
C SER A 36 -2.07 23.21 1.74
N GLN A 37 -2.40 22.05 2.31
CA GLN A 37 -1.45 20.97 2.57
C GLN A 37 -1.41 19.92 1.46
N LEU A 38 -2.35 19.97 0.50
CA LEU A 38 -2.39 19.04 -0.61
C LEU A 38 -1.45 19.52 -1.75
N PRO A 39 -0.79 18.59 -2.45
CA PRO A 39 -0.81 17.14 -2.25
C PRO A 39 0.14 16.67 -1.14
N LEU A 40 -0.30 15.72 -0.31
CA LEU A 40 0.57 14.98 0.60
C LEU A 40 1.17 13.78 -0.13
N ARG A 41 2.48 13.58 0.01
CA ARG A 41 3.23 12.51 -0.67
C ARG A 41 4.03 11.72 0.33
N TYR A 42 3.92 10.40 0.26
CA TYR A 42 4.61 9.46 1.14
C TYR A 42 5.36 8.42 0.31
N ALA A 43 6.59 8.11 0.75
CA ALA A 43 7.32 6.93 0.36
C ALA A 43 7.30 5.95 1.55
N GLY A 44 6.40 4.97 1.49
CA GLY A 44 6.26 3.96 2.54
C GLY A 44 7.17 2.77 2.28
N TYR A 45 7.79 2.23 3.33
CA TYR A 45 8.59 1.01 3.27
C TYR A 45 8.10 0.04 4.36
N SER A 46 7.87 -1.22 3.99
CA SER A 46 7.41 -2.25 4.93
C SER A 46 7.64 -3.67 4.43
N ALA A 47 7.71 -4.60 5.39
CA ALA A 47 7.41 -6.00 5.14
C ALA A 47 5.90 -6.18 4.84
N CYS A 48 5.60 -6.93 3.79
CA CYS A 48 4.25 -7.22 3.31
C CYS A 48 3.96 -8.72 3.40
N PHE A 49 2.74 -9.07 3.81
CA PHE A 49 2.35 -10.45 4.09
C PHE A 49 1.14 -10.87 3.26
N HIS A 50 1.30 -11.92 2.47
CA HIS A 50 0.26 -12.46 1.58
C HIS A 50 -0.01 -13.94 1.89
N ILE A 51 -1.29 -14.31 2.02
CA ILE A 51 -1.69 -15.71 2.19
C ILE A 51 -1.61 -16.53 0.90
N GLU A 52 -1.53 -15.86 -0.27
CA GLU A 52 -1.49 -16.48 -1.61
C GLU A 52 -2.53 -17.60 -1.80
N ALA A 53 -3.72 -17.43 -1.20
CA ALA A 53 -4.80 -18.38 -1.29
C ALA A 53 -5.26 -18.53 -2.75
N GLY A 54 -5.17 -19.76 -3.29
CA GLY A 54 -5.56 -20.08 -4.67
C GLY A 54 -4.41 -20.24 -5.67
N SER A 55 -3.14 -20.03 -5.28
CA SER A 55 -1.99 -20.20 -6.18
C SER A 55 -1.34 -21.60 -6.11
N HIS A 56 -2.10 -22.64 -5.74
CA HIS A 56 -1.55 -23.99 -5.54
C HIS A 56 -0.91 -24.51 -6.84
N GLY A 57 0.39 -24.80 -6.78
CA GLY A 57 1.15 -25.33 -7.92
C GLY A 57 1.71 -24.29 -8.90
N HIS A 58 1.51 -22.98 -8.66
CA HIS A 58 2.06 -21.90 -9.49
C HIS A 58 3.22 -21.19 -8.76
N ASP A 59 4.32 -20.91 -9.47
CA ASP A 59 5.53 -20.23 -8.96
C ASP A 59 6.07 -20.77 -7.62
N THR A 60 6.05 -22.10 -7.44
CA THR A 60 6.39 -22.75 -6.17
C THR A 60 7.88 -22.80 -5.84
N LEU A 61 8.73 -22.40 -6.79
CA LEU A 61 10.19 -22.42 -6.65
C LEU A 61 10.74 -20.99 -6.79
N GLY A 62 11.74 -20.67 -5.96
CA GLY A 62 12.38 -19.37 -5.93
C GLY A 62 11.65 -18.35 -5.06
N ILE A 63 11.92 -17.07 -5.31
CA ILE A 63 11.45 -15.94 -4.48
C ILE A 63 10.42 -15.04 -5.18
N PHE A 64 9.96 -15.45 -6.37
CA PHE A 64 9.06 -14.63 -7.18
C PHE A 64 7.67 -14.51 -6.55
N ARG A 65 7.20 -15.57 -5.88
CA ARG A 65 5.95 -15.61 -5.12
C ARG A 65 6.22 -16.17 -3.73
N VAL A 66 6.15 -15.32 -2.72
CA VAL A 66 6.45 -15.66 -1.32
C VAL A 66 5.43 -15.01 -0.40
N HIS A 67 5.22 -15.61 0.77
CA HIS A 67 4.29 -15.09 1.77
C HIS A 67 4.75 -13.80 2.44
N GLN A 68 6.05 -13.50 2.41
CA GLN A 68 6.64 -12.30 2.99
C GLN A 68 7.65 -11.69 2.01
N PHE A 69 7.53 -10.39 1.77
CA PHE A 69 8.48 -9.64 0.96
C PHE A 69 8.55 -8.18 1.43
N GLU A 70 9.64 -7.49 1.10
CA GLU A 70 9.79 -6.06 1.34
C GLU A 70 9.25 -5.26 0.16
N LYS A 71 8.54 -4.16 0.44
CA LYS A 71 7.98 -3.29 -0.60
C LYS A 71 8.17 -1.82 -0.26
N VAL A 72 8.52 -1.03 -1.27
CA VAL A 72 8.42 0.43 -1.26
C VAL A 72 7.16 0.85 -2.01
N VAL A 73 6.39 1.77 -1.46
CA VAL A 73 5.11 2.25 -2.01
C VAL A 73 5.13 3.77 -2.11
N LEU A 74 4.73 4.29 -3.26
CA LEU A 74 4.34 5.70 -3.42
C LEU A 74 2.86 5.84 -3.05
N PHE A 75 2.54 6.70 -2.10
CA PHE A 75 1.17 6.98 -1.67
C PHE A 75 0.94 8.49 -1.65
N CYS A 76 -0.08 8.95 -2.35
CA CYS A 76 -0.40 10.37 -2.48
C CYS A 76 -1.85 10.64 -2.11
N LEU A 77 -2.07 11.68 -1.31
CA LEU A 77 -3.37 12.28 -1.10
C LEU A 77 -3.39 13.62 -1.80
N THR A 78 -4.37 13.85 -2.65
CA THR A 78 -4.48 15.05 -3.49
C THR A 78 -5.91 15.59 -3.45
N SER A 79 -6.09 16.78 -4.00
CA SER A 79 -7.40 17.42 -4.08
C SER A 79 -8.36 16.54 -4.88
N PRO A 80 -9.64 16.43 -4.47
CA PRO A 80 -10.68 15.82 -5.29
C PRO A 80 -11.13 16.75 -6.45
N ASP A 81 -10.67 18.01 -6.45
CA ASP A 81 -11.08 19.00 -7.44
C ASP A 81 -10.30 18.88 -8.77
N LYS A 82 -10.94 19.33 -9.85
CA LYS A 82 -10.35 19.42 -11.20
C LYS A 82 -9.78 18.07 -11.68
N ASN A 83 -8.53 18.07 -12.15
CA ASN A 83 -7.81 16.93 -12.70
C ASN A 83 -6.61 16.52 -11.82
N ASP A 84 -6.53 17.07 -10.59
CA ASP A 84 -5.34 16.98 -9.74
C ASP A 84 -4.98 15.53 -9.37
N SER A 85 -5.98 14.63 -9.33
CA SER A 85 -5.78 13.19 -9.09
C SER A 85 -5.14 12.47 -10.28
N TYR A 86 -5.57 12.79 -11.50
CA TYR A 86 -4.99 12.24 -12.72
C TYR A 86 -3.57 12.76 -12.93
N ASP A 87 -3.35 14.07 -12.74
CA ASP A 87 -2.02 14.67 -12.89
C ASP A 87 -1.02 14.08 -11.89
N MET A 88 -1.47 13.81 -10.64
CA MET A 88 -0.67 13.12 -9.63
C MET A 88 -0.37 11.67 -10.01
N HIS A 89 -1.34 10.94 -10.54
CA HIS A 89 -1.14 9.56 -11.00
C HIS A 89 -0.06 9.49 -12.10
N GLU A 90 -0.11 10.39 -13.08
CA GLU A 90 0.91 10.48 -14.13
C GLU A 90 2.29 10.83 -13.58
N GLU A 91 2.36 11.70 -12.56
CA GLU A 91 3.61 12.01 -11.87
C GLU A 91 4.18 10.80 -11.12
N MET A 92 3.33 10.01 -10.47
CA MET A 92 3.75 8.77 -9.78
C MET A 92 4.32 7.75 -10.77
N ILE A 93 3.68 7.56 -11.92
CA ILE A 93 4.19 6.67 -12.98
C ILE A 93 5.56 7.14 -13.45
N LYS A 94 5.71 8.43 -13.79
CA LYS A 94 7.00 8.98 -14.24
C LYS A 94 8.10 8.82 -13.20
N THR A 95 7.77 8.97 -11.92
CA THR A 95 8.71 8.75 -10.81
C THR A 95 9.19 7.30 -10.78
N LEU A 96 8.30 6.34 -10.97
CA LEU A 96 8.66 4.92 -11.04
C LEU A 96 9.49 4.61 -12.29
N GLU A 97 9.12 5.17 -13.45
CA GLU A 97 9.88 5.01 -14.69
C GLU A 97 11.32 5.51 -14.51
N GLN A 98 11.51 6.71 -13.94
CA GLN A 98 12.84 7.25 -13.64
C GLN A 98 13.65 6.43 -12.63
N PHE A 99 12.99 5.68 -11.75
CA PHE A 99 13.68 4.84 -10.79
C PHE A 99 14.19 3.54 -11.45
N PHE A 100 13.44 3.00 -12.41
CA PHE A 100 13.76 1.71 -13.05
C PHE A 100 14.55 1.84 -14.37
N TYR A 101 14.50 2.99 -15.05
CA TYR A 101 15.16 3.26 -16.32
C TYR A 101 16.18 4.41 -16.21
#